data_AF-A0A8S9SYD2-F1
#
_entry.id   AF-A0A8S9SYD2-F1
#
_cell.length_a   1.000
_cell.length_b   1.000
_cell.length_c   1.000
_cell.angle_alpha   90.00
_cell.angle_beta   90.00
_cell.angle_gamma   90.00
#
_symmetry.space_group_name_H-M   'P 1'
#
loop_
_entity.id
_entity.type
_entity.pdbx_description
1 polymer ?
#
loop_
_entity_poly.entity_id
_entity_poly.type
_entity_poly.pdbx_seq_one_letter_code
_entity_poly.pdbx_strand_id
1 'polypeptide(L)' 'MTAFSRPSVLQKTLNVTLSKPVQVTLYMLLSTLTIWTVFFSTYPAAHNTTHSVRHHTLGVACH' A
#
# COMPACT_ATOMS: atom_id res chain seq x y z
N MET A 1 20.81 -37.32 -19.08
CA MET A 1 21.42 -36.51 -18.00
C MET A 1 20.75 -35.15 -18.01
N THR A 2 19.85 -34.84 -17.08
CA THR A 2 19.27 -33.50 -16.93
C THR A 2 20.17 -32.68 -16.02
N ALA A 3 20.92 -31.73 -16.59
CA ALA A 3 21.74 -30.81 -15.81
C ALA A 3 20.83 -29.87 -15.00
N PHE A 4 20.95 -29.90 -13.68
CA PHE A 4 20.29 -28.92 -12.80
C PHE A 4 21.05 -27.59 -12.88
N SER A 5 20.54 -26.66 -13.68
CA SER A 5 21.00 -25.27 -13.63
C SER A 5 20.50 -24.60 -12.36
N ARG A 6 21.44 -24.21 -11.48
CA ARG A 6 21.12 -23.40 -10.30
C ARG A 6 20.72 -22.00 -10.77
N PRO A 7 19.56 -21.45 -10.37
CA PRO A 7 19.20 -20.09 -10.73
C PRO A 7 20.24 -19.14 -10.13
N SER A 8 20.68 -18.17 -10.94
CA SER A 8 21.61 -17.15 -10.46
C SER A 8 20.95 -16.34 -9.33
N VAL A 9 21.77 -15.80 -8.42
CA VAL A 9 21.27 -14.94 -7.32
C VAL A 9 20.41 -13.80 -7.87
N LEU A 10 20.82 -13.22 -9.01
CA LEU A 10 20.06 -12.18 -9.71
C LEU A 10 18.66 -12.66 -10.13
N GLN A 11 18.56 -13.84 -10.73
CA GLN A 11 17.29 -14.41 -11.18
C GLN A 11 16.36 -14.74 -10.01
N LYS A 12 16.90 -15.18 -8.87
CA LYS A 12 16.14 -15.38 -7.64
C LYS A 12 15.61 -14.05 -7.08
N THR A 13 16.45 -13.01 -7.03
CA THR A 13 16.03 -11.68 -6.58
C THR A 13 14.94 -11.09 -7.47
N LEU A 14 15.08 -11.21 -8.79
CA LEU A 14 14.05 -10.76 -9.73
C LEU A 14 12.72 -11.48 -9.50
N ASN A 15 12.73 -12.80 -9.35
CA ASN A 15 11.51 -13.57 -9.08
C ASN A 15 10.81 -13.16 -7.78
N VAL A 16 11.57 -12.80 -6.74
CA VAL A 16 11.01 -12.33 -5.47
C VAL A 16 10.44 -10.91 -5.62
N THR A 17 11.20 -9.97 -6.19
CA THR A 17 10.76 -8.58 -6.32
C THR A 17 9.58 -8.43 -7.28
N LEU A 18 9.57 -9.18 -8.38
CA LEU A 18 8.45 -9.21 -9.32
C LEU A 18 7.30 -10.13 -8.88
N SER A 19 7.41 -10.77 -7.71
CA SER A 19 6.37 -11.67 -7.23
C SER A 19 5.08 -10.88 -6.93
N LYS A 20 3.95 -11.51 -7.20
CA LYS A 20 2.63 -10.95 -6.87
C LYS A 20 2.48 -10.60 -5.39
N PRO A 21 2.94 -11.43 -4.42
CA PRO A 21 2.89 -11.07 -3.00
C PRO A 21 3.62 -9.77 -2.68
N VAL A 22 4.83 -9.56 -3.21
CA VAL A 22 5.58 -8.31 -2.98
C VAL A 22 4.86 -7.11 -3.57
N GLN A 23 4.33 -7.24 -4.79
CA GLN A 23 3.54 -6.17 -5.41
C GLN A 23 2.28 -5.83 -4.60
N VAL A 24 1.55 -6.84 -4.12
CA VAL A 24 0.37 -6.65 -3.28
C VAL A 24 0.73 -5.99 -1.95
N THR A 25 1.78 -6.45 -1.28
CA THR A 25 2.25 -5.85 -0.03
C THR A 25 2.64 -4.38 -0.21
N LEU A 26 3.39 -4.07 -1.27
CA LEU A 26 3.74 -2.68 -1.60
C LEU A 26 2.51 -1.82 -1.85
N TYR A 27 1.54 -2.36 -2.60
CA TYR A 27 0.27 -1.67 -2.84
C TYR A 27 -0.50 -1.41 -1.54
N MET A 28 -0.65 -2.43 -0.68
CA MET A 28 -1.35 -2.29 0.61
C MET A 28 -0.66 -1.29 1.54
N LEU A 29 0.68 -1.30 1.60
CA LEU A 29 1.44 -0.32 2.37
C LEU A 29 1.24 1.10 1.84
N LEU A 30 1.29 1.28 0.52
CA LEU A 30 1.05 2.58 -0.11
C LEU A 30 -0.37 3.07 0.17
N SER A 31 -1.39 2.20 0.00
CA SER A 31 -2.78 2.53 0.31
C SER A 31 -2.97 2.94 1.76
N THR A 32 -2.37 2.18 2.69
CA THR A 32 -2.44 2.48 4.13
C THR A 32 -1.81 3.84 4.43
N LEU A 33 -0.64 4.12 3.86
CA LEU A 33 0.06 5.38 4.05
C LEU A 33 -0.77 6.55 3.49
N THR A 34 -1.33 6.40 2.28
CA THR A 34 -2.21 7.42 1.68
C THR A 34 -3.43 7.70 2.55
N ILE A 35 -4.12 6.65 3.01
CA ILE A 35 -5.29 6.78 3.90
C ILE A 35 -4.89 7.50 5.19
N TRP A 36 -3.78 7.11 5.81
CA TRP A 36 -3.27 7.76 7.02
C TRP A 36 -2.98 9.24 6.77
N THR A 37 -2.27 9.57 5.70
CA THR A 37 -1.92 10.95 5.37
C THR A 37 -3.16 11.83 5.18
N VAL A 38 -4.18 11.37 4.44
CA VAL A 38 -5.41 12.17 4.28
C VAL A 38 -6.20 12.26 5.57
N PHE A 39 -6.22 11.19 6.38
CA PHE A 39 -6.89 11.18 7.68
C PHE A 39 -6.27 12.15 8.69
N PHE A 40 -4.96 12.35 8.65
CA PHE A 40 -4.23 13.19 9.62
C PHE A 40 -3.62 14.44 8.99
N SER A 41 -4.05 14.83 7.79
CA SER A 41 -3.54 16.02 7.12
C SER A 41 -3.93 17.29 7.87
N THR A 42 -2.97 18.19 8.08
CA THR A 42 -3.22 19.56 8.57
C THR A 42 -3.49 20.56 7.46
N TYR A 43 -3.40 20.14 6.19
CA TYR A 43 -3.69 20.98 5.04
C TYR A 43 -5.21 21.17 4.89
N PRO A 44 -5.74 22.41 4.94
CA PRO A 44 -7.19 22.64 5.08
C PRO A 44 -8.06 21.97 4.02
N ALA A 45 -7.63 21.95 2.75
CA ALA A 45 -8.43 21.34 1.69
C ALA A 45 -8.54 19.81 1.85
N ALA A 46 -7.44 19.14 2.18
CA ALA A 46 -7.43 17.70 2.41
C ALA A 46 -8.18 17.33 3.70
N HIS A 47 -7.95 18.11 4.77
CA HIS A 47 -8.63 17.95 6.05
C HIS A 47 -10.16 18.07 5.89
N ASN A 48 -10.64 19.17 5.31
CA ASN A 48 -12.08 19.45 5.22
C ASN A 48 -12.81 18.45 4.33
N THR A 49 -12.18 18.04 3.22
CA THR A 49 -12.73 16.99 2.35
C THR A 49 -12.86 15.68 3.11
N THR A 50 -11.79 15.25 3.80
CA THR A 50 -11.80 14.01 4.58
C THR A 50 -12.80 14.07 5.73
N HIS A 51 -12.85 15.19 6.46
CA HIS A 51 -13.79 15.40 7.55
C HIS A 51 -15.24 15.32 7.08
N SER A 52 -15.57 15.96 5.95
CA SER A 52 -16.91 15.86 5.33
C SER A 52 -17.27 14.41 5.02
N VAL A 53 -16.36 13.65 4.38
CA VAL A 53 -16.58 12.23 4.09
C VAL A 53 -16.82 11.42 5.36
N ARG A 54 -16.10 11.70 6.45
CA ARG A 54 -16.31 11.00 7.74
C ARG A 54 -17.70 11.21 8.30
N HIS A 55 -18.23 12.45 8.28
CA HIS A 55 -19.60 12.74 8.72
C HIS A 55 -20.67 11.97 7.93
N HIS A 56 -20.38 11.65 6.68
CA HIS A 56 -21.27 10.84 5.83
C HIS A 56 -21.00 9.32 5.90
N THR A 57 -19.96 8.88 6.61
CA THR A 57 -19.57 7.47 6.69
C THR A 57 -19.97 6.90 8.05
N LEU A 58 -21.03 6.09 8.06
CA LEU A 58 -21.49 5.39 9.26
C LEU A 58 -20.35 4.57 9.90
N GLY A 59 -20.12 4.77 11.20
CA GLY A 59 -19.12 4.03 11.98
C GLY A 59 -17.73 4.66 12.03
N VAL A 60 -17.49 5.79 11.35
CA VAL A 60 -16.25 6.56 11.52
C VAL A 60 -16.48 7.67 12.53
N ALA A 61 -15.92 7.52 13.73
CA ALA A 61 -16.02 8.55 14.77
C ALA A 61 -15.41 9.88 14.29
N CYS A 62 -16.15 10.96 14.50
CA CYS A 62 -15.69 12.34 14.45
C CYS A 62 -15.82 12.96 15.85
N HIS A 63 -15.27 14.16 16.04
CA HIS A 63 -15.30 14.88 17.31
C HIS A 63 -16.72 15.02 17.89
#